data_AF-G5B8C7-F1
#
_entry.id   AF-G5B8C7-F1
#
_cell.length_a   1.000
_cell.length_b   1.000
_cell.length_c   1.000
_cell.angle_alpha   90.00
_cell.angle_beta   90.00
_cell.angle_gamma   90.00
#
_symmetry.space_group_name_H-M   'P 1'
#
loop_
_entity.id
_entity.type
_entity.pdbx_description
1 polymer ?
#
loop_
_entity_poly.entity_id
_entity_poly.type
_entity_poly.pdbx_seq_one_letter_code
_entity_poly.pdbx_strand_id
1 'polypeptide(L)' 'MIIYRDLISHDEMFSNTYKVREIADQLCLEVEGKMVSRTEGNTDGLLTGGNASAEGPWVKVLKAQ' A
#
# COMPACT_ATOMS: atom_id res chain seq x y z
N MET A 1 15.50 12.45 2.50
CA MET A 1 14.32 11.97 1.75
C MET A 1 13.13 12.78 2.23
N ILE A 2 12.41 13.45 1.32
CA ILE A 2 11.19 14.18 1.62
C ILE A 2 10.03 13.21 1.39
N ILE A 3 9.09 13.15 2.34
CA ILE A 3 7.91 12.29 2.30
C ILE A 3 6.70 13.16 2.03
N TYR A 4 5.96 12.84 0.97
CA TYR A 4 4.67 13.43 0.67
C TYR A 4 3.60 12.63 1.41
N ARG A 5 2.87 13.32 2.29
CA ARG A 5 1.79 12.74 3.08
C ARG A 5 0.45 13.21 2.56
N ASP A 6 -0.56 12.34 2.66
CA ASP A 6 -1.92 12.74 2.41
C ASP A 6 -2.37 13.80 3.43
N LEU A 7 -3.18 14.76 2.99
CA LEU A 7 -3.65 15.83 3.85
C LEU A 7 -4.76 15.36 4.80
N ILE A 8 -5.52 14.33 4.41
CA ILE A 8 -6.70 13.85 5.15
C ILE A 8 -6.30 12.76 6.13
N SER A 9 -5.58 11.72 5.68
CA SER A 9 -5.18 10.58 6.52
C SER A 9 -3.84 10.79 7.23
N HIS A 10 -3.02 11.73 6.75
CA HIS A 10 -1.63 11.93 7.19
C HIS A 10 -0.69 10.75 6.94
N ASP A 11 -1.15 9.73 6.21
CA ASP A 11 -0.31 8.61 5.82
C ASP A 11 0.66 8.99 4.72
N GLU A 12 1.77 8.27 4.66
CA GLU A 12 2.77 8.41 3.61
C GLU A 12 2.22 7.89 2.27
N MET A 13 2.27 8.75 1.24
CA MET A 13 1.89 8.37 -0.13
C MET A 13 3.11 7.96 -0.96
N PHE A 14 4.10 8.85 -1.04
CA PHE A 14 5.34 8.62 -1.79
C PHE A 14 6.45 9.54 -1.29
N SER A 15 7.67 9.34 -1.78
CA SER A 15 8.84 10.16 -1.43
C SER A 15 9.50 10.78 -2.65
N ASN A 16 10.33 11.80 -2.43
CA ASN A 16 11.08 12.48 -3.49
C ASN A 16 12.21 11.64 -4.13
N THR A 17 12.31 10.34 -3.80
CA THR A 17 13.21 9.42 -4.50
C THR A 17 12.69 9.05 -5.89
N TYR A 18 11.38 9.20 -6.12
CA TYR A 18 10.77 9.10 -7.45
C TYR A 18 10.87 10.45 -8.17
N LYS A 19 10.84 10.43 -9.51
CA LYS A 19 10.74 11.68 -10.27
C LYS A 19 9.33 12.23 -10.13
N VAL A 20 9.21 13.46 -9.66
CA VAL A 20 7.94 14.17 -9.47
C VAL A 20 7.89 15.37 -10.39
N ARG A 21 6.74 15.63 -11.00
CA ARG A 21 6.47 16.82 -11.82
C ARG A 21 5.18 17.49 -11.35
N GLU A 22 5.22 18.81 -11.23
CA GLU A 22 4.00 19.61 -11.03
C GLU A 22 3.24 19.71 -12.36
N ILE A 23 1.93 19.49 -12.31
CA ILE A 23 1.03 19.57 -13.45
C ILE A 23 -0.23 20.38 -13.06
N ALA A 24 -1.02 20.75 -14.06
CA ALA A 24 -2.26 21.52 -13.88
C ALA A 24 -2.04 22.76 -13.00
N ASP A 25 -1.11 23.64 -13.42
CA ASP A 25 -0.80 24.89 -12.72
C ASP A 25 -0.49 24.71 -11.22
N GLN A 26 0.35 23.70 -10.91
CA GLN A 26 0.79 23.33 -9.55
C GLN A 26 -0.31 22.74 -8.65
N LEU A 27 -1.47 22.39 -9.21
CA LEU A 27 -2.56 21.77 -8.46
C LEU A 27 -2.31 20.27 -8.19
N CYS A 28 -1.55 19.60 -9.06
CA CYS A 28 -1.35 18.16 -9.00
C CYS A 28 0.12 17.76 -9.16
N LEU A 29 0.49 16.61 -8.59
CA LEU A 29 1.82 16.02 -8.72
C LEU A 29 1.72 14.71 -9.51
N GLU A 30 2.46 14.62 -10.62
CA GLU A 30 2.69 13.37 -11.36
C GLU A 30 3.94 12.69 -10.83
N VAL A 31 3.85 11.38 -10.52
CA VAL A 31 4.95 10.58 -9.97
C VAL A 31 5.31 9.45 -10.93
N GLU A 32 6.55 9.44 -11.41
CA GLU A 32 7.05 8.41 -12.34
C GLU A 32 7.44 7.13 -11.56
N GLY A 33 6.59 6.11 -11.64
CA GLY A 33 6.86 4.78 -11.09
C GLY A 33 7.67 3.90 -12.04
N LYS A 34 8.40 2.93 -11.47
CA LYS A 34 9.06 1.85 -12.24
C LYS A 34 8.32 0.54 -12.01
N MET A 35 7.90 -0.12 -13.08
CA MET A 35 7.46 -1.51 -13.00
C MET A 35 8.67 -2.40 -12.74
N VAL A 36 8.67 -3.12 -11.62
CA VAL A 36 9.72 -4.08 -11.25
C VAL A 36 9.07 -5.43 -10.98
N SER A 37 9.67 -6.51 -11.51
CA SER A 37 9.27 -7.86 -11.13
C SER A 37 9.95 -8.24 -9.83
N ARG A 38 9.19 -8.83 -8.91
CA ARG A 38 9.74 -9.53 -7.74
C ARG A 38 9.85 -11.01 -8.11
N THR A 39 11.04 -11.59 -7.95
CA THR A 39 11.18 -13.05 -7.97
C THR A 39 10.60 -13.59 -6.66
N GLU A 40 9.61 -14.47 -6.76
CA GLU A 40 9.05 -15.19 -5.62
C GLU A 40 10.06 -16.25 -5.15
N GLY A 41 11.04 -15.84 -4.35
CA GLY A 41 11.89 -16.75 -3.57
C GLY A 41 11.19 -17.15 -2.26
N ASN A 42 11.62 -18.27 -1.64
CA ASN A 42 11.06 -18.92 -0.44
C ASN A 42 10.78 -17.96 0.73
N THR A 43 9.74 -17.16 0.60
CA THR A 43 9.21 -16.31 1.65
C THR A 43 8.08 -17.12 2.23
N ASP A 44 8.39 -17.82 3.32
CA ASP A 44 7.45 -18.67 4.02
C ASP A 44 6.18 -17.84 4.27
N GLY A 45 5.01 -18.37 3.90
CA GLY A 45 3.70 -17.73 4.12
C GLY A 45 3.42 -17.36 5.59
N LEU A 46 4.32 -17.74 6.49
CA LEU A 46 4.44 -17.31 7.89
C LEU A 46 4.77 -15.82 8.07
N LEU A 47 5.47 -15.17 7.12
CA LEU A 47 5.89 -13.76 7.27
C LEU A 47 4.90 -12.74 6.69
N THR A 48 3.98 -13.18 5.83
CA THR A 48 2.89 -12.35 5.27
C THR A 48 1.57 -12.59 6.01
N GLY A 49 1.48 -13.66 6.79
CA GLY A 49 0.33 -13.96 7.64
C GLY A 49 0.37 -13.13 8.91
N GLY A 50 -0.52 -12.15 9.02
CA GLY A 50 -0.96 -11.70 10.34
C GLY A 50 -1.36 -12.92 11.15
N ASN A 51 -0.97 -12.97 12.42
CA ASN A 51 -1.18 -14.09 13.34
C ASN A 51 -2.52 -14.79 13.05
N ALA A 52 -2.52 -16.09 12.73
CA ALA A 52 -3.74 -16.86 12.46
C ALA A 52 -4.77 -16.84 13.62
N SER A 53 -4.38 -16.30 14.78
CA SER A 53 -5.24 -16.06 15.95
C SER A 53 -5.95 -14.69 15.95
N ALA A 54 -5.59 -13.76 15.06
CA ALA A 54 -6.16 -12.40 14.98
C ALA A 54 -7.40 -12.30 14.06
N GLU A 55 -7.64 -13.33 13.25
CA GLU A 55 -8.89 -13.52 12.51
C GLU A 55 -10.02 -13.94 13.49
N GLY A 56 -10.61 -12.93 14.14
CA GLY A 56 -11.83 -13.10 14.94
C GLY A 56 -13.02 -13.58 14.08
N PRO A 57 -14.05 -14.19 14.68
CA PRO A 57 -15.16 -14.78 13.94
C PRO A 57 -16.09 -13.70 13.36
N TRP A 58 -15.73 -13.14 12.21
CA TRP A 58 -16.55 -12.18 11.47
C TRP A 58 -17.30 -12.79 10.28
N VAL A 59 -17.34 -14.11 10.15
CA VAL A 59 -18.13 -14.79 9.11
C VAL A 59 -18.89 -15.99 9.68
N LYS A 60 -19.97 -15.71 10.41
CA LYS A 60 -21.14 -16.60 10.46
C LYS A 60 -22.42 -15.78 10.36
N VAL A 61 -22.58 -15.09 9.23
CA VAL A 61 -23.90 -14.68 8.76
C VAL A 61 -24.06 -15.28 7.37
N LEU A 62 -25.07 -16.15 7.25
CA LEU A 62 -25.54 -16.85 6.04
C LEU A 62 -24.78 -18.12 5.63
N LYS A 63 -25.12 -19.25 6.26
CA LYS A 63 -25.64 -20.39 5.50
C LYS A 63 -26.82 -21.01 6.24
N ALA A 64 -27.92 -21.11 5.50
CA ALA A 64 -29.20 -21.66 5.88
C ALA A 64 -29.11 -23.14 6.26
N GLN A 65 -29.82 -23.50 7.33
CA GLN A 65 -30.77 -24.62 7.37
C GLN A 65 -31.72 -24.41 8.55
#